data_AF-A0A3M9MW60-F1
#
_entry.id   AF-A0A3M9MW60-F1
#
_cell.length_a   1.000
_cell.length_b   1.000
_cell.length_c   1.000
_cell.angle_alpha   90.00
_cell.angle_beta   90.00
_cell.angle_gamma   90.00
#
_symmetry.space_group_name_H-M   'P 1'
#
loop_
_entity.id
_entity.type
_entity.pdbx_description
1 polymer ?
#
loop_
_entity_poly.entity_id
_entity_poly.type
_entity_poly.pdbx_seq_one_letter_code
_entity_poly.pdbx_strand_id
1 'polypeptide(L)'
;MTQKDLVEIAYRWVLKEAGCAASFREYMKPDVGECPVIGFASFGKSVLVQVNTTRAEFDQAMASQFWLQPENNMGRYRFLCVPQDLVQPEELPERWGLLYVDEAQKITCVYNPYSPNGSYFWRNGFEDENLYNLLGQNEQLYAACRRFKYMARFLN
;
A
#
# COMPACT_ATOMS: atom_id res chain seq x y z
N MET A 1 20.12 -4.57 -5.40
CA MET A 1 19.13 -4.02 -4.44
C MET A 1 18.42 -5.16 -3.76
N THR A 2 18.31 -5.17 -2.43
CA THR A 2 17.67 -6.27 -1.70
C THR A 2 16.18 -6.01 -1.47
N GLN A 3 15.41 -7.06 -1.16
CA GLN A 3 13.98 -6.93 -0.82
C GLN A 3 13.78 -6.01 0.39
N LYS A 4 14.65 -6.10 1.39
CA LYS A 4 14.61 -5.26 2.59
C LYS A 4 14.80 -3.78 2.27
N ASP A 5 15.69 -3.47 1.32
CA ASP A 5 15.89 -2.09 0.86
C ASP A 5 14.63 -1.53 0.21
N LEU A 6 14.03 -2.30 -0.72
CA LEU A 6 12.79 -1.89 -1.38
C LEU A 6 11.62 -1.72 -0.40
N VAL A 7 11.49 -2.59 0.58
CA VAL A 7 10.46 -2.48 1.64
C VAL A 7 10.65 -1.20 2.47
N GLU A 8 11.89 -0.89 2.87
CA GLU A 8 12.19 0.35 3.61
C GLU A 8 11.89 1.60 2.78
N ILE A 9 12.26 1.59 1.50
CA ILE A 9 12.02 2.70 0.58
C ILE A 9 10.51 2.89 0.34
N ALA A 10 9.79 1.80 0.06
CA ALA A 10 8.34 1.81 -0.10
C ALA A 10 7.62 2.31 1.16
N TYR A 11 8.05 1.86 2.34
CA TYR A 11 7.53 2.37 3.62
C TYR A 11 7.65 3.88 3.76
N ARG A 12 8.84 4.43 3.44
CA ARG A 12 9.06 5.88 3.52
C ARG A 12 8.20 6.62 2.51
N TRP A 13 8.06 6.09 1.31
CA TRP A 13 7.20 6.65 0.27
C TRP A 13 5.73 6.67 0.70
N VAL A 14 5.23 5.59 1.30
CA VAL A 14 3.86 5.52 1.84
C VAL A 14 3.60 6.61 2.87
N LEU A 15 4.54 6.87 3.77
CA LEU A 15 4.38 7.93 4.78
C LEU A 15 4.49 9.34 4.18
N LYS A 16 5.44 9.57 3.28
CA LYS A 16 5.78 10.92 2.79
C LYS A 16 4.97 11.34 1.57
N GLU A 17 4.94 10.50 0.55
CA GLU A 17 4.37 10.82 -0.77
C GLU A 17 2.93 10.34 -0.88
N ALA A 18 2.63 9.13 -0.39
CA ALA A 18 1.25 8.64 -0.37
C ALA A 18 0.41 9.31 0.73
N GLY A 19 1.04 10.04 1.66
CA GLY A 19 0.37 10.82 2.71
C GLY A 19 -0.35 9.95 3.75
N CYS A 20 0.15 8.75 4.02
CA CYS A 20 -0.36 7.92 5.10
C CYS A 20 0.16 8.39 6.45
N ALA A 21 -0.73 8.43 7.45
CA ALA A 21 -0.38 8.84 8.82
C ALA A 21 0.39 7.74 9.58
N ALA A 22 0.15 6.49 9.23
CA ALA A 22 0.85 5.34 9.77
C ALA A 22 1.11 4.32 8.66
N SER A 23 2.18 3.54 8.81
CA SER A 23 2.50 2.44 7.90
C SER A 23 3.13 1.28 8.67
N PHE A 24 2.93 0.07 8.15
CA PHE A 24 3.44 -1.18 8.67
C PHE A 24 4.18 -1.93 7.55
N ARG A 25 5.17 -2.73 7.95
CA ARG A 25 6.01 -3.56 7.10
C ARG A 25 5.86 -4.99 7.58
N GLU A 26 6.09 -5.97 6.71
CA GLU A 26 6.12 -7.40 7.08
C GLU A 26 4.78 -7.95 7.58
N TYR A 27 3.68 -7.63 6.89
CA TYR A 27 2.42 -8.35 7.09
C TYR A 27 2.53 -9.74 6.42
N MET A 28 3.23 -10.67 7.08
CA MET A 28 3.55 -11.99 6.51
C MET A 28 2.30 -12.87 6.31
N LYS A 29 2.17 -13.42 5.10
CA LYS A 29 1.78 -14.83 4.93
C LYS A 29 3.05 -15.62 4.58
N PRO A 30 3.50 -16.57 5.42
CA PRO A 30 4.74 -17.33 5.19
C PRO A 30 4.77 -18.14 3.88
N ASP A 31 3.61 -18.32 3.24
CA ASP A 31 3.46 -19.26 2.12
C ASP A 31 3.46 -18.59 0.73
N VAL A 32 3.47 -17.25 0.65
CA VAL A 32 3.19 -16.52 -0.61
C VAL A 32 4.35 -15.63 -1.11
N GLY A 33 5.47 -15.52 -0.38
CA GLY A 33 6.67 -14.83 -0.91
C GLY A 33 6.53 -13.32 -1.09
N GLU A 34 5.46 -12.72 -0.57
CA GLU A 34 5.13 -11.32 -0.72
C GLU A 34 5.33 -10.58 0.61
N CYS A 35 6.16 -9.53 0.61
CA CYS A 35 6.33 -8.66 1.79
C CYS A 35 5.70 -7.30 1.52
N PRO A 36 4.40 -7.14 1.83
CA PRO A 36 3.72 -5.88 1.57
C PRO A 36 4.07 -4.83 2.64
N VAL A 37 4.09 -3.58 2.19
CA VAL A 37 3.96 -2.40 3.04
C VAL A 37 2.50 -1.96 2.98
N ILE A 38 1.88 -1.70 4.12
CA ILE A 38 0.54 -1.11 4.16
C ILE A 38 0.53 0.18 4.95
N GLY A 39 -0.13 1.20 4.42
CA GLY A 39 -0.31 2.51 5.03
C GLY A 39 -1.78 2.86 5.22
N PHE A 40 -2.07 3.64 6.25
CA PHE A 40 -3.41 4.12 6.56
C PHE A 40 -3.42 5.64 6.74
N ALA A 41 -4.46 6.28 6.22
CA ALA A 41 -4.71 7.70 6.34
C ALA A 41 -6.18 7.97 6.70
N SER A 42 -6.54 9.24 6.80
CA SER A 42 -7.92 9.65 7.09
C SER A 42 -8.88 9.30 5.95
N PHE A 43 -10.19 9.32 6.26
CA PHE A 43 -11.27 9.08 5.29
C PHE A 43 -11.21 7.71 4.58
N GLY A 44 -10.75 6.67 5.27
CA GLY A 44 -10.71 5.31 4.73
C GLY A 44 -9.65 5.09 3.64
N LYS A 45 -8.69 6.01 3.50
CA LYS A 45 -7.56 5.83 2.59
C LYS A 45 -6.58 4.81 3.19
N SER A 46 -6.37 3.71 2.48
CA SER A 46 -5.32 2.73 2.73
C SER A 46 -4.49 2.53 1.46
N VAL A 47 -3.18 2.34 1.63
CA VAL A 47 -2.22 2.17 0.54
C VAL A 47 -1.43 0.90 0.76
N LEU A 48 -1.59 -0.08 -0.13
CA LEU A 48 -0.79 -1.30 -0.17
C LEU A 48 0.34 -1.12 -1.20
N VAL A 49 1.56 -1.50 -0.83
CA VAL A 49 2.68 -1.58 -1.74
C VAL A 49 3.25 -2.99 -1.69
N GLN A 50 3.13 -3.71 -2.80
CA GLN A 50 3.75 -5.00 -2.99
C GLN A 50 5.18 -4.80 -3.51
N VAL A 51 6.12 -5.62 -3.05
CA VAL A 51 7.55 -5.46 -3.39
C VAL A 51 8.05 -6.71 -4.08
N ASN A 52 8.63 -6.53 -5.27
CA ASN A 52 9.27 -7.59 -6.03
C ASN A 52 10.68 -7.14 -6.43
N THR A 53 11.66 -8.01 -6.23
CA THR A 53 13.07 -7.78 -6.59
C THR A 53 13.43 -8.40 -7.93
N THR A 54 12.68 -9.41 -8.37
CA THR A 54 12.94 -10.15 -9.60
C THR A 54 11.69 -10.25 -10.48
N ARG A 55 11.92 -10.45 -11.79
CA ARG A 55 10.83 -10.67 -12.74
C ARG A 55 10.04 -11.94 -12.45
N ALA A 56 10.72 -12.99 -12.00
CA ALA A 56 10.10 -14.27 -11.65
C ALA A 56 9.08 -14.14 -10.50
N GLU A 57 9.37 -13.31 -9.48
CA GLU A 57 8.41 -13.03 -8.40
C GLU A 57 7.14 -12.36 -8.94
N PHE A 58 7.29 -11.44 -9.91
CA PHE A 58 6.14 -10.78 -10.53
C PHE A 58 5.30 -11.76 -11.35
N ASP A 59 5.94 -12.57 -12.19
CA ASP A 59 5.24 -13.55 -13.02
C ASP A 59 4.52 -14.61 -12.17
N GLN A 60 5.14 -15.04 -11.04
CA GLN A 60 4.52 -15.97 -10.10
C GLN A 60 3.30 -15.36 -9.41
N ALA A 61 3.38 -14.10 -8.97
CA ALA A 61 2.24 -13.39 -8.39
C ALA A 61 1.10 -13.21 -9.40
N MET A 62 1.42 -12.91 -10.66
CA MET A 62 0.44 -12.84 -11.76
C MET A 62 -0.25 -14.18 -12.00
N ALA A 63 0.51 -15.29 -11.95
CA ALA A 63 -0.02 -16.64 -12.12
C ALA A 63 -0.87 -17.13 -10.93
N SER A 64 -0.60 -16.67 -9.71
CA SER A 64 -1.28 -17.14 -8.49
C SER A 64 -2.69 -16.57 -8.30
N GLN A 65 -3.18 -15.74 -9.24
CA GLN A 65 -4.43 -14.99 -9.14
C GLN A 65 -4.51 -14.03 -7.93
N PHE A 66 -3.41 -13.80 -7.23
CA PHE A 66 -3.35 -12.89 -6.08
C PHE A 66 -3.96 -11.51 -6.40
N TRP A 67 -3.67 -10.99 -7.59
CA TRP A 67 -4.16 -9.70 -8.06
C TRP A 67 -5.59 -9.72 -8.62
N LEU A 68 -6.13 -10.91 -8.92
CA LEU A 68 -7.42 -11.10 -9.58
C LEU A 68 -8.60 -11.19 -8.58
N GLN A 69 -8.32 -11.34 -7.29
CA GLN A 69 -9.33 -11.33 -6.22
C GLN A 69 -9.12 -10.14 -5.28
N PRO A 70 -9.37 -8.91 -5.76
CA PRO A 70 -9.09 -7.72 -4.98
C PRO A 70 -9.87 -7.66 -3.66
N GLU A 71 -11.07 -8.24 -3.60
CA GLU A 71 -11.90 -8.37 -2.40
C GLU A 71 -11.25 -9.15 -1.25
N ASN A 72 -10.27 -10.02 -1.54
CA ASN A 72 -9.60 -10.83 -0.53
C ASN A 72 -8.32 -10.17 0.03
N ASN A 73 -7.98 -8.98 -0.46
CA ASN A 73 -6.76 -8.26 -0.10
C ASN A 73 -7.08 -6.88 0.48
N MET A 74 -6.19 -6.37 1.33
CA MET A 74 -6.32 -5.03 1.93
C MET A 74 -5.78 -3.93 1.00
N GLY A 75 -6.10 -2.68 1.30
CA GLY A 75 -5.58 -1.51 0.60
C GLY A 75 -6.51 -1.04 -0.52
N ARG A 76 -7.09 0.15 -0.33
CA ARG A 76 -7.90 0.85 -1.33
C ARG A 76 -7.06 1.25 -2.55
N TYR A 77 -5.84 1.72 -2.31
CA TYR A 77 -4.89 2.06 -3.36
C TYR A 77 -3.71 1.11 -3.30
N ARG A 78 -3.32 0.59 -4.44
CA ARG A 78 -2.35 -0.49 -4.54
C ARG A 78 -1.26 -0.18 -5.56
N PHE A 79 -0.02 -0.49 -5.19
CA PHE A 79 1.17 -0.22 -5.99
C PHE A 79 2.10 -1.42 -5.98
N LEU A 80 2.77 -1.67 -7.10
CA LEU A 80 3.93 -2.55 -7.17
C LEU A 80 5.20 -1.69 -7.08
N CYS A 81 6.16 -2.09 -6.23
CA CYS A 81 7.47 -1.47 -6.09
C CYS A 81 8.55 -2.44 -6.55
N VAL A 82 9.30 -2.04 -7.57
CA VAL A 82 10.33 -2.86 -8.22
C VAL A 82 11.59 -2.03 -8.51
N PRO A 83 12.75 -2.68 -8.71
CA PRO A 83 13.87 -2.05 -9.39
C PRO A 83 13.43 -1.46 -10.73
N GLN A 84 14.08 -0.36 -11.12
CA GLN A 84 13.79 0.34 -12.37
C GLN A 84 13.75 -0.62 -13.57
N ASP A 85 12.77 -0.41 -14.46
CA ASP A 85 12.59 -1.10 -15.75
C ASP A 85 12.31 -2.62 -15.66
N LEU A 86 12.05 -3.17 -14.47
CA LEU A 86 11.76 -4.60 -14.27
C LEU A 86 10.37 -5.03 -14.77
N VAL A 87 9.36 -4.16 -14.61
CA VAL A 87 7.97 -4.37 -15.03
C VAL A 87 7.46 -3.07 -15.65
N GLN A 88 6.83 -3.12 -16.81
CA GLN A 88 6.25 -1.94 -17.45
C GLN A 88 4.82 -1.67 -16.95
N PRO A 89 4.33 -0.41 -16.95
CA PRO A 89 2.98 -0.06 -16.51
C PRO A 89 1.86 -0.87 -17.20
N GLU A 90 2.03 -1.21 -18.47
CA GLU A 90 1.05 -1.93 -19.27
C GLU A 90 0.92 -3.41 -18.88
N GLU A 91 1.91 -3.94 -18.15
CA GLU A 91 1.93 -5.32 -17.65
C GLU A 91 1.17 -5.45 -16.32
N LEU A 92 0.85 -4.32 -15.68
CA LEU A 92 0.16 -4.33 -14.40
C LEU A 92 -1.31 -4.72 -14.52
N PRO A 93 -1.86 -5.41 -13.50
CA PRO A 93 -3.29 -5.57 -13.37
C PRO A 93 -4.02 -4.22 -13.36
N GLU A 94 -5.28 -4.24 -13.76
CA GLU A 94 -6.12 -3.05 -13.74
C GLU A 94 -6.14 -2.41 -12.35
N ARG A 95 -6.11 -1.07 -12.30
CA ARG A 95 -6.12 -0.29 -11.06
C ARG A 95 -4.94 -0.61 -10.13
N TRP A 96 -3.77 -0.97 -10.65
CA TRP A 96 -2.51 -0.97 -9.90
C TRP A 96 -1.58 0.16 -10.34
N GLY A 97 -0.85 0.75 -9.40
CA GLY A 97 0.21 1.72 -9.69
C GLY A 97 1.59 1.07 -9.70
N LEU A 98 2.58 1.79 -10.24
CA LEU A 98 3.96 1.35 -10.37
C LEU A 98 4.92 2.33 -9.72
N LEU A 99 5.79 1.81 -8.86
CA LEU A 99 6.89 2.52 -8.23
C LEU A 99 8.20 1.87 -8.70
N TYR A 100 9.10 2.69 -9.24
CA TYR A 100 10.46 2.29 -9.55
C TYR A 100 11.41 2.77 -8.48
N VAL A 101 12.42 1.96 -8.20
CA VAL A 101 13.58 2.35 -7.41
C VAL A 101 14.82 2.19 -8.26
N ASP A 102 15.58 3.28 -8.40
CA ASP A 102 16.84 3.30 -9.15
C ASP A 102 18.02 2.76 -8.31
N GLU A 103 19.20 2.68 -8.93
CA GLU A 103 20.43 2.23 -8.25
C GLU A 103 20.86 3.14 -7.09
N ALA A 104 20.44 4.41 -7.12
CA ALA A 104 20.67 5.39 -6.07
C ALA A 104 19.60 5.34 -4.95
N GLN A 105 18.74 4.32 -4.94
CA GLN A 105 17.64 4.12 -3.99
C GLN A 105 16.59 5.23 -4.02
N LYS A 106 16.51 5.99 -5.12
CA LYS A 106 15.48 6.99 -5.32
C LYS A 106 14.23 6.31 -5.88
N ILE A 107 13.11 6.53 -5.19
CA ILE A 107 11.80 6.04 -5.60
C ILE A 107 11.08 7.05 -6.49
N THR A 108 10.49 6.56 -7.57
CA THR A 108 9.68 7.35 -8.51
C THR A 108 8.36 6.64 -8.76
N CYS A 109 7.25 7.37 -8.64
CA CYS A 109 5.94 6.86 -9.04
C CYS A 109 5.78 7.03 -10.54
N VAL A 110 5.96 5.94 -11.28
CA VAL A 110 5.94 5.92 -12.76
C VAL A 110 4.52 5.86 -13.28
N TYR A 111 3.64 5.15 -12.56
CA TYR A 111 2.24 5.03 -12.92
C TYR A 111 1.35 5.12 -11.67
N ASN A 112 0.34 6.00 -11.73
CA ASN A 112 -0.64 6.16 -10.68
C ASN A 112 -2.05 6.27 -11.29
N PRO A 113 -2.85 5.18 -11.29
CA PRO A 113 -4.20 5.21 -11.86
C PRO A 113 -5.21 6.01 -11.03
N TYR A 114 -4.84 6.44 -9.82
CA TYR A 114 -5.77 7.06 -8.87
C TYR A 114 -5.77 8.58 -8.89
N SER A 115 -4.75 9.18 -9.49
CA SER A 115 -4.58 10.64 -9.55
C SER A 115 -4.74 11.13 -10.99
N PRO A 116 -5.96 11.12 -11.57
CA PRO A 116 -6.15 11.69 -12.88
C PRO A 116 -5.77 13.18 -12.84
N ASN A 117 -4.86 13.58 -13.73
CA ASN A 117 -4.36 14.95 -13.88
C ASN A 117 -3.51 15.49 -12.71
N GLY A 118 -2.90 14.60 -11.90
CA GLY A 118 -2.03 15.03 -10.80
C GLY A 118 -2.77 15.60 -9.59
N SER A 119 -4.07 15.31 -9.46
CA SER A 119 -4.84 15.70 -8.28
C SER A 119 -4.34 15.02 -7.01
N TYR A 120 -4.22 15.78 -5.92
CA TYR A 120 -3.95 15.22 -4.58
C TYR A 120 -5.08 14.32 -4.07
N PHE A 121 -6.27 14.40 -4.67
CA PHE A 121 -7.42 13.57 -4.32
C PHE A 121 -7.42 12.30 -5.15
N TRP A 122 -6.91 11.22 -4.56
CA TRP A 122 -6.94 9.90 -5.18
C TRP A 122 -8.37 9.37 -5.27
N ARG A 123 -8.71 8.75 -6.40
CA ARG A 123 -10.03 8.19 -6.74
C ARG A 123 -9.85 6.83 -7.40
N ASN A 124 -10.96 6.12 -7.64
CA ASN A 124 -10.99 4.86 -8.39
C ASN A 124 -10.12 3.73 -7.78
N GLY A 125 -9.90 3.75 -6.46
CA GLY A 125 -9.32 2.64 -5.73
C GLY A 125 -10.28 1.46 -5.59
N PHE A 126 -9.77 0.32 -5.12
CA PHE A 126 -10.57 -0.84 -4.75
C PHE A 126 -11.44 -0.54 -3.53
N GLU A 127 -12.61 -1.15 -3.44
CA GLU A 127 -13.34 -1.15 -2.18
C GLU A 127 -12.59 -2.04 -1.18
N ASP A 128 -12.29 -1.49 0.00
CA ASP A 128 -11.48 -2.15 1.04
C ASP A 128 -12.39 -2.59 2.19
N GLU A 129 -13.33 -3.51 1.89
CA GLU A 129 -14.27 -4.07 2.87
C GLU A 129 -13.53 -4.71 4.05
N ASN A 130 -12.36 -5.29 3.81
CA ASN A 130 -11.51 -5.89 4.85
C ASN A 130 -11.00 -4.87 5.86
N LEU A 131 -10.60 -3.66 5.42
CA LEU A 131 -10.27 -2.58 6.35
C LEU A 131 -11.50 -2.12 7.13
N TYR A 132 -12.66 -1.97 6.49
CA TYR A 132 -13.88 -1.61 7.20
C TYR A 132 -14.30 -2.66 8.22
N ASN A 133 -14.12 -3.95 7.91
CA ASN A 133 -14.35 -5.06 8.84
C ASN A 133 -13.33 -5.04 10.00
N LEU A 134 -12.05 -4.80 9.74
CA LEU A 134 -11.01 -4.69 10.76
C LEU A 134 -11.25 -3.48 11.70
N LEU A 135 -11.68 -2.34 11.15
CA LEU A 135 -12.03 -1.14 11.91
C LEU A 135 -13.36 -1.33 12.66
N GLY A 136 -14.33 -2.02 12.06
CA GLY A 136 -15.64 -2.32 12.63
C GLY A 136 -15.56 -3.31 13.79
N GLN A 137 -14.72 -4.34 13.70
CA GLN A 137 -14.38 -5.22 14.83
C GLN A 137 -13.71 -4.45 15.99
N ASN A 138 -13.08 -3.31 15.66
CA ASN A 138 -12.45 -2.39 16.58
C ASN A 138 -13.31 -1.17 16.94
N GLU A 139 -14.63 -1.16 16.70
CA GLU A 139 -15.48 -0.02 17.09
C GLU A 139 -15.30 0.37 18.56
N GLN A 140 -15.06 -0.61 19.44
CA GLN A 140 -14.74 -0.38 20.84
C GLN A 140 -13.39 0.33 21.04
N LEU A 141 -12.37 -0.02 20.25
CA LEU A 141 -11.05 0.62 20.26
C LEU A 141 -11.11 2.02 19.64
N TYR A 142 -11.83 2.20 18.54
CA TYR A 142 -12.06 3.50 17.92
C TYR A 142 -12.83 4.44 18.86
N ALA A 143 -13.87 3.94 19.53
CA ALA A 143 -14.59 4.67 20.57
C ALA A 143 -13.68 5.02 21.76
N ALA A 144 -12.81 4.10 22.19
CA ALA A 144 -11.83 4.35 23.25
C ALA A 144 -10.80 5.42 22.86
N CYS A 145 -10.22 5.36 21.65
CA CYS A 145 -9.29 6.36 21.14
C CYS A 145 -9.93 7.76 20.99
N ARG A 146 -11.21 7.84 20.57
CA ARG A 146 -11.96 9.10 20.61
C ARG A 146 -12.05 9.64 22.04
N ARG A 147 -12.41 8.80 23.01
CA ARG A 147 -12.50 9.22 24.43
C ARG A 147 -11.17 9.72 24.97
N PHE A 148 -10.05 9.05 24.64
CA PHE A 148 -8.72 9.53 25.00
C PHE A 148 -8.39 10.90 24.38
N LYS A 149 -8.72 11.11 23.10
CA LYS A 149 -8.54 12.42 22.44
C LYS A 149 -9.37 13.53 23.08
N TYR A 150 -10.58 13.24 23.57
CA TYR A 150 -11.39 14.21 24.32
C TYR A 150 -10.85 14.46 25.72
N MET A 151 -10.39 13.42 26.44
CA MET A 151 -9.83 13.59 27.79
C MET A 151 -8.50 14.37 27.78
N ALA A 152 -7.66 14.18 26.77
CA ALA A 152 -6.43 14.96 26.61
C ALA A 152 -6.66 16.47 26.42
N ARG A 153 -7.87 16.89 26.00
CA ARG A 153 -8.24 18.31 25.89
C ARG A 153 -8.61 18.97 27.22
N PHE A 154 -8.85 18.19 28.28
CA PHE A 154 -9.18 18.70 29.62
C PHE A 154 -7.98 18.69 30.58
N LEU A 155 -6.78 18.37 30.07
CA LEU A 155 -5.53 18.31 30.83
C LEU A 155 -4.54 19.43 30.45
N ASN A 156 -4.98 20.41 29.65
CA ASN A 156 -4.32 21.70 29.43
C ASN A 156 -5.21 22.81 29.99
#